data_AF-A0A524INR3-F1
#
_entry.id   AF-A0A524INR3-F1
#
_cell.length_a   1.000
_cell.length_b   1.000
_cell.length_c   1.000
_cell.angle_alpha   90.00
_cell.angle_beta   90.00
_cell.angle_gamma   90.00
#
_symmetry.space_group_name_H-M   'P 1'
#
loop_
_entity.id
_entity.type
_entity.pdbx_description
1 polymer ?
#
loop_
_entity_poly.entity_id
_entity_poly.type
_entity_poly.pdbx_seq_one_letter_code
_entity_poly.pdbx_strand_id
1 'polypeptide(L)'
;MSGSSGLRRLPVGRRTGRFPPMISISWMRSRGVLCSASVAFVGACASAPPPEPVGRVIADGPPAWVTSVLDATLWVQTSAEYNAIARQTWAMAGRLMRVALEDTTWTAVAEQLPGYGSLPPAVIVDVDETVLNNVPYAARMIDARDSYSHETWDRWVKEAKARPVPGAVEFARLARELGVEVFYVTNRDADLEEPTVRNLLAVGFPPGEAEDSYLL
;
A
#
# COMPACT_ATOMS: atom_id res chain seq x y z
N MET A 1 -39.23 -56.08 22.63
CA MET A 1 -38.97 -55.29 23.86
C MET A 1 -38.64 -53.88 23.42
N SER A 2 -39.53 -52.96 23.79
CA SER A 2 -39.50 -51.54 23.43
C SER A 2 -38.42 -50.81 24.24
N GLY A 3 -37.71 -49.87 23.60
CA GLY A 3 -36.62 -49.12 24.23
C GLY A 3 -36.34 -47.80 23.52
N SER A 4 -37.35 -46.93 23.48
CA SER A 4 -37.23 -45.51 23.15
C SER A 4 -36.39 -44.80 24.23
N SER A 5 -35.29 -44.15 23.84
CA SER A 5 -34.55 -43.22 24.71
C SER A 5 -34.52 -41.84 24.07
N GLY A 6 -35.11 -40.90 24.81
CA GLY A 6 -35.54 -39.60 24.30
C GLY A 6 -34.42 -38.57 24.20
N LEU A 7 -34.46 -37.83 23.10
CA LEU A 7 -33.79 -36.55 22.90
C LEU A 7 -34.22 -35.54 23.97
N ARG A 8 -33.31 -35.18 24.88
CA ARG A 8 -33.47 -34.00 25.76
C ARG A 8 -33.17 -32.73 24.96
N ARG A 9 -34.21 -31.94 24.71
CA ARG A 9 -34.10 -30.56 24.25
C ARG A 9 -33.60 -29.68 25.40
N LEU A 10 -32.51 -28.94 25.17
CA LEU A 10 -32.04 -27.88 26.07
C LEU A 10 -32.92 -26.63 25.92
N PRO A 11 -33.24 -25.90 27.01
CA PRO A 11 -34.09 -24.72 26.93
C PRO A 11 -33.34 -23.52 26.33
N VAL A 12 -33.99 -22.87 25.36
CA VAL A 12 -33.59 -21.58 24.79
C VAL A 12 -33.86 -20.49 25.83
N GLY A 13 -32.79 -20.03 26.50
CA GLY A 13 -32.84 -18.88 27.40
C GLY A 13 -32.95 -17.58 26.62
N ARG A 14 -34.07 -16.87 26.78
CA ARG A 14 -34.26 -15.47 26.35
C ARG A 14 -33.23 -14.58 27.08
N ARG A 15 -32.26 -14.02 26.35
CA ARG A 15 -31.46 -12.89 26.87
C ARG A 15 -32.25 -11.61 26.67
N THR A 16 -32.94 -11.19 27.73
CA THR A 16 -33.47 -9.85 27.89
C THR A 16 -32.31 -8.86 28.04
N GLY A 17 -32.46 -7.69 27.41
CA GLY A 17 -31.38 -6.77 27.14
C GLY A 17 -30.79 -6.06 28.36
N ARG A 18 -29.54 -5.64 28.19
CA ARG A 18 -29.00 -4.43 28.82
C ARG A 18 -27.85 -3.91 27.96
N PHE A 19 -28.13 -2.87 27.18
CA PHE A 19 -27.10 -2.08 26.52
C PHE A 19 -26.30 -1.35 27.60
N PRO A 20 -24.95 -1.31 27.54
CA PRO A 20 -24.18 -0.42 28.39
C PRO A 20 -24.44 1.04 27.98
N PRO A 21 -24.44 2.00 28.92
CA PRO A 21 -24.70 3.39 28.60
C PRO A 21 -23.55 3.99 27.79
N MET A 22 -23.93 4.82 26.81
CA MET A 22 -23.02 5.64 26.02
C MET A 22 -22.10 6.47 26.92
N ILE A 23 -20.81 6.43 26.61
CA ILE A 23 -19.81 7.36 27.13
C ILE A 23 -20.19 8.75 26.60
N SER A 24 -20.63 9.63 27.51
CA SER A 24 -20.92 11.03 27.24
C SER A 24 -19.59 11.78 27.07
N ILE A 25 -19.26 12.15 25.83
CA ILE A 25 -18.19 13.10 25.54
C ILE A 25 -18.75 14.49 25.78
N SER A 26 -18.44 15.05 26.95
CA SER A 26 -18.73 16.45 27.25
C SER A 26 -17.83 17.33 26.39
N TRP A 27 -18.44 18.01 25.42
CA TRP A 27 -17.81 19.06 24.64
C TRP A 27 -17.50 20.23 25.56
N MET A 28 -16.21 20.46 25.80
CA MET A 28 -15.73 21.65 26.49
C MET A 28 -15.92 22.86 25.57
N ARG A 29 -17.08 23.52 25.71
CA ARG A 29 -17.35 24.87 25.19
C ARG A 29 -16.47 25.85 25.96
N SER A 30 -15.24 26.06 25.51
CA SER A 30 -14.46 27.21 25.93
C SER A 30 -14.83 28.42 25.06
N ARG A 31 -15.50 29.34 25.73
CA ARG A 31 -15.98 30.64 25.25
C ARG A 31 -14.82 31.44 24.67
N GLY A 32 -15.08 32.08 23.54
CA GLY A 32 -14.16 33.01 22.91
C GLY A 32 -13.80 34.17 23.82
N VAL A 33 -12.57 34.64 23.65
CA VAL A 33 -12.17 36.02 23.93
C VAL A 33 -11.43 36.48 22.69
N LEU A 34 -12.18 37.12 21.77
CA LEU A 34 -11.58 38.04 20.81
C LEU A 34 -11.17 39.28 21.62
N CYS A 35 -9.88 39.61 21.62
CA CYS A 35 -9.42 40.94 22.00
C CYS A 35 -8.62 41.49 20.81
N SER A 36 -9.34 42.13 19.89
CA SER A 36 -8.74 43.03 18.91
C SER A 36 -8.15 44.23 19.66
N ALA A 37 -6.84 44.45 19.50
CA ALA A 37 -6.21 45.72 19.78
C ALA A 37 -5.29 46.05 18.60
N SER A 38 -5.88 46.60 17.54
CA SER A 38 -5.14 47.22 16.45
C SER A 38 -4.60 48.56 16.95
N VAL A 39 -3.30 48.60 17.26
CA VAL A 39 -2.59 49.87 17.48
C VAL A 39 -2.13 50.37 16.11
N ALA A 40 -2.74 51.45 15.64
CA ALA A 40 -2.28 52.19 14.48
C ALA A 40 -1.03 53.00 14.86
N PHE A 41 0.14 52.56 14.40
CA PHE A 41 1.33 53.40 14.34
C PHE A 41 1.36 54.09 12.97
N VAL A 42 1.04 55.38 12.96
CA VAL A 42 1.35 56.29 11.85
C VAL A 42 2.76 56.81 12.09
N GLY A 43 3.72 56.43 11.25
CA GLY A 43 5.11 56.83 11.39
C GLY A 43 5.89 56.74 10.08
N ALA A 44 6.07 57.90 9.45
CA ALA A 44 7.13 58.27 8.49
C ALA A 44 7.33 57.41 7.22
N CYS A 45 6.84 57.93 6.09
CA CYS A 45 7.33 57.55 4.76
C CYS A 45 8.76 58.12 4.58
N ALA A 46 9.78 57.31 4.86
CA ALA A 46 11.08 57.49 4.23
C ALA A 46 11.03 56.81 2.86
N SER A 47 11.14 57.57 1.78
CA SER A 47 11.24 57.03 0.42
C SER A 47 12.56 56.26 0.27
N ALA A 48 12.49 54.93 0.37
CA ALA A 48 13.58 54.05 -0.03
C ALA A 48 13.80 54.18 -1.55
N PRO A 49 15.05 54.16 -2.03
CA PRO A 49 15.32 54.07 -3.47
C PRO A 49 14.71 52.78 -4.03
N PRO A 50 14.26 52.78 -5.29
CA PRO A 50 13.74 51.57 -5.92
C PRO A 50 14.80 50.46 -5.85
N PRO A 51 14.43 49.22 -5.50
CA PRO A 51 15.38 48.12 -5.57
C PRO A 51 15.90 48.03 -7.00
N GLU A 52 17.23 48.00 -7.15
CA GLU A 52 17.90 47.64 -8.40
C GLU A 52 17.23 46.38 -8.97
N PRO A 53 16.95 46.31 -10.29
CA PRO A 53 16.41 45.11 -10.87
C PRO A 53 17.41 43.99 -10.64
N VAL A 54 17.13 43.13 -9.67
CA VAL A 54 17.87 41.89 -9.45
C VAL A 54 17.68 41.13 -10.76
N GLY A 55 18.73 41.11 -11.57
CA GLY A 55 18.76 40.34 -12.80
C GLY A 55 18.28 38.95 -12.46
N ARG A 56 17.15 38.54 -13.07
CA ARG A 56 16.62 37.21 -12.88
C ARG A 56 17.70 36.27 -13.44
N VAL A 57 18.52 35.73 -12.56
CA VAL A 57 19.27 34.52 -12.86
C VAL A 57 18.18 33.48 -13.09
N ILE A 58 17.85 33.25 -14.35
CA ILE A 58 17.19 32.02 -14.75
C ILE A 58 18.28 30.98 -14.48
N ALA A 59 18.35 30.49 -13.23
CA ALA A 59 18.98 29.22 -13.01
C ALA A 59 18.19 28.27 -13.91
N ASP A 60 18.85 27.65 -14.88
CA ASP A 60 18.20 26.63 -15.69
C ASP A 60 17.56 25.65 -14.71
N GLY A 61 16.22 25.69 -14.68
CA GLY A 61 15.45 24.85 -13.77
C GLY A 61 15.83 23.40 -14.00
N PRO A 62 15.63 22.52 -13.00
CA PRO A 62 15.79 21.10 -13.26
C PRO A 62 14.98 20.72 -14.52
N PRO A 63 15.51 19.82 -15.38
CA PRO A 63 14.79 19.37 -16.57
C PRO A 63 13.34 19.03 -16.24
N ALA A 64 12.39 19.32 -17.14
CA ALA A 64 10.96 19.17 -16.85
C ALA A 64 10.57 17.78 -16.33
N TRP A 65 11.29 16.73 -16.75
CA TRP A 65 11.09 15.36 -16.27
C TRP A 65 11.46 15.17 -14.78
N VAL A 66 12.47 15.88 -14.27
CA VAL A 66 12.86 15.84 -12.85
C VAL A 66 11.71 16.38 -12.01
N THR A 67 11.12 17.50 -12.42
CA THR A 67 9.99 18.11 -11.70
C THR A 67 8.77 17.18 -11.70
N SER A 68 8.46 16.52 -12.82
CA SER A 68 7.32 15.60 -12.89
C SER A 68 7.51 14.33 -12.05
N VAL A 69 8.73 13.79 -12.00
CA VAL A 69 9.02 12.58 -11.20
C VAL A 69 9.15 12.93 -9.72
N LEU A 70 9.57 14.16 -9.38
CA LEU A 70 9.68 14.64 -8.00
C LEU A 70 8.32 14.64 -7.29
N ASP A 71 7.29 15.26 -7.87
CA ASP A 71 5.97 15.35 -7.22
C ASP A 71 5.34 13.97 -7.02
N ALA A 72 5.45 13.09 -8.02
CA ALA A 72 4.96 11.71 -7.93
C ALA A 72 5.72 10.90 -6.87
N THR A 73 7.06 11.02 -6.85
CA THR A 73 7.92 10.35 -5.85
C THR A 73 7.56 10.82 -4.44
N LEU A 74 7.42 12.13 -4.24
CA LEU A 74 7.05 12.70 -2.96
C LEU A 74 5.67 12.19 -2.50
N TRP A 75 4.68 12.18 -3.40
CA TRP A 75 3.35 11.68 -3.08
C TRP A 75 3.38 10.22 -2.62
N VAL A 76 4.07 9.32 -3.32
CA VAL A 76 4.20 7.90 -2.90
C VAL A 76 4.97 7.77 -1.58
N GLN A 77 6.04 8.56 -1.38
CA GLN A 77 6.87 8.47 -0.18
C GLN A 77 6.19 8.98 1.08
N THR A 78 5.40 10.06 0.98
CA THR A 78 4.99 10.82 2.16
C THR A 78 3.49 10.99 2.32
N SER A 79 2.68 10.75 1.28
CA SER A 79 1.23 11.00 1.39
C SER A 79 0.53 9.96 2.26
N ALA A 80 -0.43 10.42 3.05
CA ALA A 80 -1.33 9.52 3.76
C ALA A 80 -2.29 8.83 2.77
N GLU A 81 -2.58 9.48 1.66
CA GLU A 81 -3.44 9.01 0.58
C GLU A 81 -2.88 7.74 -0.06
N TYR A 82 -1.61 7.72 -0.48
CA TYR A 82 -0.97 6.52 -1.03
C TYR A 82 -1.03 5.36 -0.03
N ASN A 83 -0.71 5.63 1.25
CA ASN A 83 -0.77 4.60 2.28
C ASN A 83 -2.20 4.04 2.45
N ALA A 84 -3.20 4.92 2.49
CA ALA A 84 -4.59 4.55 2.66
C ALA A 84 -5.12 3.74 1.48
N ILE A 85 -4.86 4.16 0.24
CA ILE A 85 -5.34 3.44 -0.94
C ILE A 85 -4.66 2.08 -1.09
N ALA A 86 -3.35 1.97 -0.83
CA ALA A 86 -2.62 0.69 -0.92
C ALA A 86 -3.20 -0.31 0.08
N ARG A 87 -3.36 0.10 1.35
CA ARG A 87 -3.98 -0.73 2.38
C ARG A 87 -5.42 -1.10 2.07
N GLN A 88 -6.21 -0.15 1.54
CA GLN A 88 -7.60 -0.40 1.14
C GLN A 88 -7.66 -1.47 0.05
N THR A 89 -6.82 -1.36 -0.98
CA THR A 89 -6.76 -2.31 -2.08
C THR A 89 -6.40 -3.70 -1.59
N TRP A 90 -5.35 -3.86 -0.79
CA TRP A 90 -4.95 -5.17 -0.26
C TRP A 90 -5.98 -5.75 0.73
N ALA A 91 -6.60 -4.92 1.56
CA ALA A 91 -7.67 -5.35 2.44
C ALA A 91 -8.92 -5.80 1.66
N MET A 92 -9.23 -5.13 0.55
CA MET A 92 -10.31 -5.53 -0.35
C MET A 92 -9.97 -6.84 -1.06
N ALA A 93 -8.75 -6.99 -1.60
CA ALA A 93 -8.29 -8.22 -2.20
C ALA A 93 -8.42 -9.40 -1.24
N GLY A 94 -8.04 -9.23 0.03
CA GLY A 94 -8.21 -10.27 1.06
C GLY A 94 -9.66 -10.60 1.37
N ARG A 95 -10.60 -9.64 1.24
CA ARG A 95 -12.04 -9.92 1.35
C ARG A 95 -12.56 -10.68 0.14
N LEU A 96 -12.21 -10.23 -1.06
CA LEU A 96 -12.63 -10.88 -2.31
C LEU A 96 -12.07 -12.29 -2.42
N MET A 97 -10.83 -12.53 -2.01
CA MET A 97 -10.23 -13.87 -1.98
C MET A 97 -11.05 -14.85 -1.14
N ARG A 98 -11.56 -14.43 0.04
CA ARG A 98 -12.43 -15.30 0.85
C ARG A 98 -13.73 -15.64 0.13
N VAL A 99 -14.34 -14.69 -0.58
CA VAL A 99 -15.56 -14.95 -1.35
C VAL A 99 -15.25 -15.86 -2.54
N ALA A 100 -14.14 -15.64 -3.23
CA ALA A 100 -13.71 -16.47 -4.35
C ALA A 100 -13.46 -17.93 -3.93
N LEU A 101 -12.97 -18.17 -2.72
CA LEU A 101 -12.79 -19.52 -2.19
C LEU A 101 -14.11 -20.27 -1.93
N GLU A 102 -15.24 -19.57 -1.84
CA GLU A 102 -16.57 -20.19 -1.72
C GLU A 102 -17.14 -20.62 -3.09
N ASP A 103 -16.55 -20.15 -4.20
CA ASP A 103 -16.96 -20.43 -5.57
C ASP A 103 -15.78 -20.94 -6.41
N THR A 104 -15.69 -22.26 -6.58
CA THR A 104 -14.64 -22.90 -7.38
C THR A 104 -14.68 -22.54 -8.87
N THR A 105 -15.72 -21.84 -9.34
CA THR A 105 -15.81 -21.34 -10.72
C THR A 105 -15.36 -19.89 -10.85
N TRP A 106 -15.02 -19.22 -9.74
CA TRP A 106 -14.49 -17.87 -9.78
C TRP A 106 -13.10 -17.88 -10.43
N THR A 107 -12.96 -17.15 -11.53
CA THR A 107 -11.68 -16.93 -12.20
C THR A 107 -11.52 -15.47 -12.58
N ALA A 108 -10.28 -14.96 -12.47
CA ALA A 108 -9.90 -13.65 -13.02
C ALA A 108 -9.55 -13.73 -14.52
N VAL A 109 -9.35 -14.94 -15.06
CA VAL A 109 -8.96 -15.21 -16.45
C VAL A 109 -10.14 -15.87 -17.17
N ALA A 110 -10.66 -15.23 -18.21
CA ALA A 110 -11.83 -15.73 -18.94
C ALA A 110 -11.50 -16.94 -19.82
N GLU A 111 -10.24 -17.07 -20.20
CA GLU A 111 -9.69 -18.07 -21.13
C GLU A 111 -9.25 -19.36 -20.43
N GLN A 112 -9.65 -19.58 -19.17
CA GLN A 112 -9.31 -20.79 -18.43
C GLN A 112 -9.71 -22.06 -19.17
N LEU A 113 -8.83 -23.06 -19.15
CA LEU A 113 -9.11 -24.37 -19.72
C LEU A 113 -10.16 -25.11 -18.86
N PRO A 114 -10.97 -26.01 -19.46
CA PRO A 114 -11.91 -26.82 -18.69
C PRO A 114 -11.22 -27.57 -17.53
N GLY A 115 -11.86 -27.56 -16.37
CA GLY A 115 -11.38 -28.27 -15.17
C GLY A 115 -10.60 -27.42 -14.16
N TYR A 116 -10.38 -26.12 -14.43
CA TYR A 116 -9.66 -25.22 -13.51
C TYR A 116 -10.22 -25.19 -12.09
N GLY A 117 -11.55 -25.31 -11.91
CA GLY A 117 -12.17 -25.31 -10.58
C GLY A 117 -11.83 -26.50 -9.69
N SER A 118 -11.12 -27.51 -10.23
CA SER A 118 -10.58 -28.62 -9.44
C SER A 118 -9.11 -28.43 -9.05
N LEU A 119 -8.47 -27.36 -9.53
CA LEU A 119 -7.08 -27.04 -9.21
C LEU A 119 -6.99 -26.25 -7.90
N PRO A 120 -5.83 -26.28 -7.22
CA PRO A 120 -5.59 -25.40 -6.08
C PRO A 120 -5.76 -23.92 -6.45
N PRO A 121 -6.33 -23.10 -5.56
CA PRO A 121 -6.53 -21.67 -5.81
C PRO A 121 -5.19 -20.93 -5.84
N ALA A 122 -5.11 -19.91 -6.69
CA ALA A 122 -3.91 -19.11 -6.88
C ALA A 122 -4.25 -17.62 -6.99
N VAL A 123 -3.30 -16.78 -6.59
CA VAL A 123 -3.31 -15.33 -6.85
C VAL A 123 -2.05 -14.97 -7.63
N ILE A 124 -2.21 -14.16 -8.66
CA ILE A 124 -1.10 -13.60 -9.43
C ILE A 124 -0.90 -12.15 -8.98
N VAL A 125 0.34 -11.79 -8.68
CA VAL A 125 0.71 -10.42 -8.31
C VAL A 125 1.92 -9.99 -9.13
N ASP A 126 1.91 -8.72 -9.54
CA ASP A 126 3.12 -8.05 -9.97
C ASP A 126 4.05 -7.77 -8.76
N VAL A 127 5.33 -7.51 -9.02
CA VAL A 127 6.32 -7.22 -7.99
C VAL A 127 6.50 -5.72 -7.77
N ASP A 128 6.86 -4.97 -8.80
CA ASP A 128 7.34 -3.59 -8.68
C ASP A 128 6.20 -2.59 -8.55
N GLU A 129 6.22 -1.75 -7.52
CA GLU A 129 5.14 -0.85 -7.11
C GLU A 129 3.82 -1.56 -6.69
N THR A 130 3.76 -2.90 -6.79
CA THR A 130 2.64 -3.73 -6.37
C THR A 130 2.87 -4.38 -4.99
N VAL A 131 3.94 -5.16 -4.83
CA VAL A 131 4.30 -5.77 -3.53
C VAL A 131 5.61 -5.20 -2.96
N LEU A 132 6.56 -4.80 -3.81
CA LEU A 132 7.77 -4.08 -3.44
C LEU A 132 7.69 -2.62 -3.91
N ASN A 133 7.99 -1.69 -3.02
CA ASN A 133 8.08 -0.27 -3.29
C ASN A 133 9.53 0.11 -3.60
N ASN A 134 9.76 0.47 -4.86
CA ASN A 134 11.04 0.87 -5.42
C ASN A 134 11.15 2.40 -5.58
N VAL A 135 10.20 3.17 -5.04
CA VAL A 135 10.27 4.63 -5.13
C VAL A 135 11.57 5.24 -4.56
N PRO A 136 12.34 4.61 -3.63
CA PRO A 136 13.66 5.11 -3.28
C PRO A 136 14.67 5.10 -4.45
N TYR A 137 14.51 4.22 -5.44
CA TYR A 137 15.27 4.28 -6.69
C TYR A 137 14.97 5.57 -7.46
N ALA A 138 13.70 5.92 -7.64
CA ALA A 138 13.30 7.17 -8.28
C ALA A 138 13.89 8.39 -7.54
N ALA A 139 13.88 8.38 -6.20
CA ALA A 139 14.49 9.43 -5.40
C ALA A 139 16.00 9.57 -5.64
N ARG A 140 16.73 8.45 -5.80
CA ARG A 140 18.17 8.47 -6.15
C ARG A 140 18.41 9.04 -7.55
N MET A 141 17.55 8.70 -8.51
CA MET A 141 17.64 9.23 -9.88
C MET A 141 17.40 10.75 -9.89
N ILE A 142 16.42 11.24 -9.14
CA ILE A 142 16.18 12.68 -8.94
C ILE A 142 17.40 13.38 -8.34
N ASP A 143 17.95 12.84 -7.24
CA ASP A 143 19.11 13.42 -6.55
C ASP A 143 20.36 13.47 -7.45
N ALA A 144 20.61 12.39 -8.19
CA ALA A 144 21.69 12.29 -9.16
C ALA A 144 21.45 13.11 -10.45
N ARG A 145 20.24 13.65 -10.64
CA ARG A 145 19.78 14.25 -11.91
C ARG A 145 19.94 13.29 -13.10
N ASP A 146 19.73 12.01 -12.84
CA ASP A 146 19.82 10.92 -13.81
C ASP A 146 18.45 10.26 -14.05
N SER A 147 18.36 9.44 -15.08
CA SER A 147 17.14 8.73 -15.46
C SER A 147 17.33 7.22 -15.32
N TYR A 148 16.25 6.47 -15.51
CA TYR A 148 16.32 5.02 -15.50
C TYR A 148 17.35 4.50 -16.53
N SER A 149 18.17 3.55 -16.08
CA SER A 149 18.92 2.64 -16.93
C SER A 149 18.83 1.23 -16.37
N HIS A 150 18.99 0.20 -17.21
CA HIS A 150 19.07 -1.18 -16.74
C HIS A 150 20.20 -1.36 -15.72
N GLU A 151 21.38 -0.78 -15.96
CA GLU A 151 22.53 -0.92 -15.04
C GLU A 151 22.25 -0.33 -13.64
N THR A 152 21.62 0.84 -13.56
CA THR A 152 21.27 1.45 -12.27
C THR A 152 20.15 0.69 -11.57
N TRP A 153 19.20 0.16 -12.35
CA TRP A 153 18.10 -0.66 -11.85
C TRP A 153 18.58 -2.00 -11.30
N ASP A 154 19.42 -2.72 -12.02
CA ASP A 154 20.00 -3.99 -11.58
C ASP A 154 20.76 -3.83 -10.28
N ARG A 155 21.54 -2.74 -10.16
CA ARG A 155 22.23 -2.40 -8.91
C ARG A 155 21.24 -2.18 -7.77
N TRP A 156 20.15 -1.45 -8.01
CA TRP A 156 19.10 -1.25 -7.02
C TRP A 156 18.43 -2.57 -6.61
N VAL A 157 18.08 -3.43 -7.56
CA VAL A 157 17.47 -4.74 -7.27
C VAL A 157 18.43 -5.62 -6.46
N LYS A 158 19.70 -5.67 -6.86
CA LYS A 158 20.76 -6.43 -6.16
C LYS A 158 20.96 -5.97 -4.72
N GLU A 159 20.67 -4.72 -4.38
CA GLU A 159 20.69 -4.25 -2.99
C GLU A 159 19.63 -4.92 -2.10
N ALA A 160 18.52 -5.41 -2.67
CA ALA A 160 17.44 -6.10 -1.96
C ALA A 160 16.89 -5.30 -0.75
N LYS A 161 16.69 -3.99 -0.93
CA LYS A 161 16.27 -3.03 0.12
C LYS A 161 14.92 -2.35 -0.16
N ALA A 162 14.20 -2.77 -1.18
CA ALA A 162 12.85 -2.27 -1.44
C ALA A 162 11.96 -2.58 -0.24
N ARG A 163 11.09 -1.63 0.13
CA ARG A 163 10.15 -1.79 1.25
C ARG A 163 8.88 -2.47 0.75
N PRO A 164 8.10 -3.15 1.58
CA PRO A 164 6.83 -3.69 1.12
C PRO A 164 5.83 -2.56 0.85
N VAL A 165 5.00 -2.73 -0.18
CA VAL A 165 3.82 -1.88 -0.38
C VAL A 165 2.85 -2.08 0.80
N PRO A 166 2.25 -1.01 1.37
CA PRO A 166 1.41 -1.14 2.56
C PRO A 166 0.23 -2.12 2.37
N GLY A 167 0.14 -3.15 3.21
CA GLY A 167 -0.92 -4.16 3.15
C GLY A 167 -0.56 -5.44 2.36
N ALA A 168 0.49 -5.41 1.53
CA ALA A 168 0.85 -6.53 0.67
C ALA A 168 1.33 -7.76 1.47
N VAL A 169 2.15 -7.55 2.50
CA VAL A 169 2.67 -8.63 3.36
C VAL A 169 1.54 -9.29 4.14
N GLU A 170 0.62 -8.49 4.70
CA GLU A 170 -0.55 -8.99 5.42
C GLU A 170 -1.46 -9.81 4.50
N PHE A 171 -1.66 -9.38 3.26
CA PHE A 171 -2.41 -10.15 2.26
C PHE A 171 -1.70 -11.48 1.92
N ALA A 172 -0.39 -11.46 1.65
CA ALA A 172 0.33 -12.67 1.28
C ALA A 172 0.33 -13.72 2.40
N ARG A 173 0.44 -13.28 3.67
CA ARG A 173 0.28 -14.17 4.83
C ARG A 173 -1.13 -14.75 4.92
N LEU A 174 -2.15 -13.93 4.71
CA LEU A 174 -3.53 -14.40 4.67
C LEU A 174 -3.75 -15.43 3.55
N ALA A 175 -3.18 -15.20 2.36
CA ALA A 175 -3.25 -16.15 1.26
C ALA A 175 -2.64 -17.50 1.66
N ARG A 176 -1.43 -17.48 2.24
CA ARG A 176 -0.77 -18.68 2.77
C ARG A 176 -1.60 -19.39 3.85
N GLU A 177 -2.17 -18.66 4.80
CA GLU A 177 -3.03 -19.22 5.85
C GLU A 177 -4.28 -19.90 5.29
N LEU A 178 -4.79 -19.43 4.16
CA LEU A 178 -5.97 -19.98 3.47
C LEU A 178 -5.61 -21.05 2.44
N GLY A 179 -4.34 -21.43 2.31
CA GLY A 179 -3.89 -22.41 1.31
C GLY A 179 -3.98 -21.91 -0.13
N VAL A 180 -3.90 -20.60 -0.33
CA VAL A 180 -3.84 -19.95 -1.65
C VAL A 180 -2.39 -19.65 -1.99
N GLU A 181 -1.91 -20.15 -3.12
CA GLU A 181 -0.55 -19.86 -3.56
C GLU A 181 -0.47 -18.50 -4.25
N VAL A 182 0.57 -17.74 -3.94
CA VAL A 182 0.83 -16.43 -4.56
C VAL A 182 1.97 -16.60 -5.57
N PHE A 183 1.66 -16.36 -6.84
CA PHE A 183 2.62 -16.32 -7.93
C PHE A 183 3.02 -14.88 -8.21
N TYR A 184 4.33 -14.61 -8.13
CA TYR A 184 4.93 -13.31 -8.41
C TYR A 184 5.34 -13.29 -9.87
N VAL A 185 4.61 -12.54 -10.71
CA VAL A 185 4.91 -12.41 -12.15
C VAL A 185 5.46 -11.01 -12.39
N THR A 186 6.71 -10.91 -12.81
CA THR A 186 7.39 -9.62 -12.99
C THR A 186 8.22 -9.61 -14.26
N ASN A 187 8.58 -8.42 -14.73
CA ASN A 187 9.45 -8.19 -15.88
C ASN A 187 10.89 -7.87 -15.46
N ARG A 188 11.30 -8.22 -14.23
CA ARG A 188 12.70 -8.19 -13.82
C ARG A 188 13.46 -9.25 -14.60
N ASP A 189 14.71 -8.97 -14.97
CA ASP A 189 15.54 -9.94 -15.68
C ASP A 189 15.77 -11.19 -14.81
N ALA A 190 15.81 -12.37 -15.44
CA ALA A 190 15.90 -13.65 -14.73
C ALA A 190 17.14 -13.78 -13.82
N ASP A 191 18.25 -13.09 -14.14
CA ASP A 191 19.44 -13.06 -13.28
C ASP A 191 19.24 -12.26 -11.97
N LEU A 192 18.10 -11.55 -11.86
CA LEU A 192 17.67 -10.81 -10.67
C LEU A 192 16.67 -11.59 -9.81
N GLU A 193 16.40 -12.87 -10.08
CA GLU A 193 15.49 -13.68 -9.28
C GLU A 193 15.98 -13.79 -7.83
N GLU A 194 17.22 -14.22 -7.62
CA GLU A 194 17.81 -14.37 -6.28
C GLU A 194 17.70 -13.09 -5.41
N PRO A 195 18.14 -11.91 -5.87
CA PRO A 195 18.00 -10.70 -5.07
C PRO A 195 16.54 -10.29 -4.86
N THR A 196 15.64 -10.60 -5.80
CA THR A 196 14.20 -10.33 -5.67
C THR A 196 13.57 -11.19 -4.56
N VAL A 197 13.82 -12.50 -4.59
CA VAL A 197 13.35 -13.45 -3.57
C VAL A 197 13.93 -13.07 -2.20
N ARG A 198 15.23 -12.77 -2.14
CA ARG A 198 15.88 -12.30 -0.91
C ARG A 198 15.20 -11.06 -0.34
N ASN A 199 14.84 -10.08 -1.19
CA ASN A 199 14.12 -8.89 -0.74
C ASN A 199 12.73 -9.23 -0.19
N LEU A 200 11.95 -10.04 -0.89
CA LEU A 200 10.60 -10.43 -0.49
C LEU A 200 10.61 -11.12 0.88
N LEU A 201 11.52 -12.09 1.07
CA LEU A 201 11.67 -12.79 2.35
C LEU A 201 12.13 -11.84 3.47
N ALA A 202 13.09 -10.95 3.18
CA ALA A 202 13.60 -9.99 4.16
C ALA A 202 12.53 -9.03 4.68
N VAL A 203 11.53 -8.69 3.86
CA VAL A 203 10.41 -7.82 4.28
C VAL A 203 9.18 -8.60 4.78
N GLY A 204 9.29 -9.93 4.86
CA GLY A 204 8.35 -10.78 5.59
C GLY A 204 7.24 -11.40 4.75
N PHE A 205 7.36 -11.42 3.42
CA PHE A 205 6.53 -12.28 2.57
C PHE A 205 6.82 -13.76 2.86
N PRO A 206 5.81 -14.64 2.85
CA PRO A 206 6.04 -16.07 2.96
C PRO A 206 6.80 -16.58 1.72
N PRO A 207 7.68 -17.60 1.86
CA PRO A 207 8.34 -18.22 0.71
C PRO A 207 7.31 -18.93 -0.15
N GLY A 208 7.44 -18.88 -1.48
CA GLY A 208 6.64 -19.69 -2.40
C GLY A 208 6.72 -21.18 -2.08
N GLU A 209 5.62 -21.92 -2.28
CA GLU A 209 5.56 -23.36 -2.06
C GLU A 209 5.57 -24.16 -3.36
N ALA A 210 5.35 -23.51 -4.50
CA ALA A 210 5.48 -24.12 -5.81
C ALA A 210 6.91 -23.99 -6.37
N GLU A 211 7.33 -25.00 -7.13
CA GLU A 211 8.39 -24.86 -8.12
C GLU A 211 7.86 -23.79 -9.11
N ASP A 212 8.48 -22.62 -9.20
CA ASP A 212 8.05 -21.46 -10.00
C ASP A 212 7.02 -20.50 -9.38
N SER A 213 7.01 -20.32 -8.05
CA SER A 213 6.25 -19.20 -7.44
C SER A 213 6.77 -17.81 -7.84
N TYR A 214 7.99 -17.72 -8.39
CA TYR A 214 8.62 -16.47 -8.85
C TYR A 214 8.88 -16.58 -10.36
N LEU A 215 8.14 -15.82 -11.16
CA LEU A 215 8.15 -15.85 -12.61
C LEU A 215 8.71 -14.52 -13.12
N LEU A 216 9.97 -14.54 -13.54
CA LEU A 216 10.73 -13.42 -14.12
C LEU A 216 10.88 -13.59 -15.64
#